data_AF-A0A060C262-F1
#
_entry.id   AF-A0A060C262-F1
#
_cell.length_a   1.000
_cell.length_b   1.000
_cell.length_c   1.000
_cell.angle_alpha   90.00
_cell.angle_beta   90.00
_cell.angle_gamma   90.00
#
_symmetry.space_group_name_H-M   'P 1'
#
loop_
_entity.id
_entity.type
_entity.pdbx_description
1 polymer ?
#
loop_
_entity_poly.entity_id
_entity_poly.type
_entity_poly.pdbx_seq_one_letter_code
_entity_poly.pdbx_strand_id
1 'polypeptide(L)' 'MQEIGTFHGGDLQGLTSKLDYIQQLGVNALWISSPLEQIHGVGWRRHQGDFPTMPIMAI' A
#
# COMPACT_ATOMS: atom_id res chain seq x y z
N MET A 1 -16.51 9.15 -6.14
CA MET A 1 -15.60 8.27 -6.90
C MET A 1 -14.46 7.91 -5.97
N GLN A 2 -14.13 6.63 -5.82
CA GLN A 2 -12.96 6.19 -5.05
C GLN A 2 -11.73 6.47 -5.93
N GLU A 3 -10.75 7.20 -5.40
CA GLU A 3 -9.49 7.45 -6.11
C GLU A 3 -8.71 6.14 -6.28
N ILE A 4 -8.39 5.79 -7.53
CA ILE A 4 -7.64 4.57 -7.86
C ILE A 4 -6.15 4.92 -7.76
N GLY A 5 -5.41 4.23 -6.88
CA GLY A 5 -3.95 4.39 -6.75
C GLY A 5 -3.47 5.22 -5.55
N THR A 6 -4.36 5.59 -4.61
CA THR A 6 -3.94 6.18 -3.32
C THR A 6 -3.77 5.11 -2.25
N PHE A 7 -3.04 5.44 -1.19
CA PHE A 7 -2.95 4.59 0.00
C PHE A 7 -4.30 4.55 0.74
N HIS A 8 -4.72 3.36 1.15
CA HIS A 8 -6.03 3.11 1.78
C HIS A 8 -5.96 2.78 3.28
N GLY A 9 -4.79 2.90 3.91
CA GLY A 9 -4.64 2.73 5.37
C GLY A 9 -4.34 1.31 5.85
N GLY A 10 -3.97 0.38 4.95
CA GLY A 10 -3.53 -0.96 5.35
C GLY A 10 -2.10 -0.94 5.92
N ASP A 11 -1.88 -1.57 7.07
CA ASP A 11 -0.56 -1.67 7.71
C ASP A 11 -0.35 -3.04 8.40
N LEU A 12 0.88 -3.27 8.89
CA LEU A 12 1.23 -4.52 9.58
C LEU A 12 0.52 -4.69 10.92
N GLN A 13 0.14 -3.59 11.59
CA GLN A 13 -0.58 -3.66 12.86
C GLN A 13 -2.01 -4.16 12.65
N GLY A 14 -2.69 -3.62 11.64
CA GLY A 14 -4.00 -4.06 11.17
C GLY A 14 -3.95 -5.51 10.70
N LEU A 15 -2.91 -5.91 9.95
CA LEU A 15 -2.70 -7.31 9.59
C LEU A 15 -2.56 -8.21 10.84
N THR A 16 -1.76 -7.80 11.82
CA THR A 16 -1.57 -8.54 13.08
C THR A 16 -2.89 -8.76 13.81
N SER A 17 -3.80 -7.78 13.79
CA SER A 17 -5.14 -7.90 14.41
C SER A 17 -6.05 -8.94 13.74
N LYS A 18 -5.66 -9.48 12.58
CA LYS A 18 -6.45 -10.44 11.77
C LYS A 18 -5.79 -11.81 11.66
N LEU A 19 -4.65 -12.06 12.30
CA LEU A 19 -3.94 -13.34 12.18
C LEU A 19 -4.79 -14.53 12.60
N ASP A 20 -5.56 -14.42 13.68
CA ASP A 20 -6.46 -15.48 14.14
C ASP A 20 -7.53 -15.83 13.08
N TYR A 21 -8.08 -14.80 12.43
CA TYR A 21 -9.05 -14.98 11.35
C TYR A 21 -8.40 -15.67 10.14
N ILE A 22 -7.21 -15.22 9.73
CA ILE A 22 -6.45 -15.79 8.61
C ILE A 22 -6.08 -17.25 8.88
N GLN A 23 -5.67 -17.56 10.11
CA GLN A 23 -5.35 -18.92 10.54
C GLN A 23 -6.58 -19.84 10.52
N GLN A 24 -7.75 -19.35 10.95
CA GLN A 24 -9.00 -20.10 10.90
C GLN A 24 -9.45 -20.47 9.48
N LEU A 25 -9.04 -19.68 8.48
CA LEU A 25 -9.25 -20.00 7.06
C LEU A 25 -8.31 -21.12 6.55
N GLY A 26 -7.37 -21.59 7.37
CA GLY A 26 -6.39 -22.62 7.00
C GLY A 26 -5.18 -22.08 6.21
N VAL A 27 -4.98 -20.75 6.20
CA VAL A 27 -3.82 -20.13 5.55
C VAL A 27 -2.56 -20.40 6.36
N ASN A 28 -1.50 -20.83 5.70
CA ASN A 28 -0.21 -21.19 6.32
C ASN A 28 0.94 -20.23 5.97
N ALA A 29 0.76 -19.36 4.97
CA ALA A 29 1.76 -18.42 4.51
C ALA A 29 1.11 -17.12 4.06
N LEU A 30 1.79 -15.99 4.30
CA LEU A 30 1.37 -14.66 3.87
C LEU A 30 2.41 -14.10 2.90
N TRP A 31 1.96 -13.67 1.73
CA TRP A 31 2.75 -12.86 0.82
C TRP A 31 2.33 -11.40 1.01
N ILE A 32 3.25 -10.58 1.52
CA ILE A 32 3.03 -9.16 1.76
C ILE A 32 3.85 -8.30 0.80
N SER A 33 3.47 -7.02 0.68
CA SER A 33 4.27 -6.00 0.00
C SER A 33 5.61 -5.78 0.72
N SER A 34 6.59 -5.24 0.00
CA SER A 34 7.94 -4.97 0.55
C SER A 34 7.84 -4.06 1.79
N PRO A 35 8.47 -4.43 2.93
CA PRO A 35 8.46 -3.60 4.14
C PRO A 35 9.48 -2.45 4.08
N LEU A 36 10.18 -2.28 2.95
CA LEU A 36 11.14 -1.21 2.76
C LEU A 36 10.43 0.10 2.39
N GLU A 37 11.12 1.22 2.62
CA GLU A 37 10.63 2.53 2.22
C GLU A 37 10.33 2.57 0.72
N GLN A 38 9.05 2.79 0.38
CA GLN A 38 8.62 2.94 -1.00
C GLN A 38 8.99 4.33 -1.52
N ILE A 39 9.10 4.47 -2.84
CA ILE A 39 9.27 5.77 -3.47
C ILE A 39 8.10 6.70 -3.06
N HIS A 40 8.42 7.71 -2.27
CA HIS A 40 7.51 8.81 -2.01
C HIS A 40 7.41 9.60 -3.32
N GLY A 41 6.20 9.73 -3.87
CA GLY A 41 5.98 10.63 -5.01
C GLY A 41 6.63 11.98 -4.69
N VAL A 42 7.46 12.48 -5.60
CA VAL A 42 8.16 13.77 -5.44
C VAL A 42 7.14 14.84 -5.08
N GLY A 43 7.21 15.30 -3.83
CA GLY A 43 6.54 16.47 -3.29
C GLY A 43 5.11 16.73 -3.75
N TRP A 44 4.15 16.50 -2.86
CA TRP A 44 2.88 17.25 -2.88
C TRP A 44 3.06 18.79 -2.75
N ARG A 45 4.30 19.30 -2.67
CA ARG A 45 4.63 20.70 -2.94
C ARG A 45 4.77 20.92 -4.44
N ARG A 46 3.69 21.46 -5.02
CA ARG A 46 3.64 22.03 -6.37
C ARG A 46 4.91 22.84 -6.68
N HIS A 47 5.67 22.38 -7.68
CA HIS A 47 6.25 23.29 -8.65
C HIS A 47 5.87 22.79 -10.04
N GLN A 48 5.38 23.74 -10.82
CA GLN A 48 4.73 23.59 -12.12
C GLN A 48 5.71 22.97 -13.15
N GLY A 49 5.32 21.85 -13.75
CA GLY A 49 6.07 21.19 -14.82
C GLY A 49 5.71 19.71 -14.89
N ASP A 50 4.99 19.32 -15.95
CA ASP A 50 4.47 17.98 -16.20
C ASP A 50 5.48 16.86 -15.92
N PHE A 51 5.18 16.04 -14.91
CA PHE A 51 5.76 14.71 -14.79
C PHE A 51 4.74 13.71 -15.31
N PRO A 52 5.13 12.72 -16.13
CA PRO A 52 4.23 11.62 -16.45
C PRO A 52 3.79 11.00 -15.13
N THR A 53 2.48 10.99 -14.89
CA THR A 53 1.86 10.29 -13.76
C THR A 53 2.22 8.82 -13.90
N MET A 54 3.28 8.37 -13.24
CA MET A 54 3.53 6.96 -13.07
C MET A 54 2.46 6.48 -12.08
N PRO A 55 1.56 5.55 -12.46
CA PRO A 55 0.74 4.90 -11.48
C PRO A 55 1.71 4.20 -10.53
N ILE A 56 1.80 4.65 -9.28
CA ILE A 56 2.33 3.79 -8.23
C ILE A 56 1.29 2.68 -8.13
N MET A 57 1.55 1.59 -8.84
CA MET A 57 0.82 0.36 -8.68
C MET A 57 1.19 -0.14 -7.29
N ALA A 58 0.39 0.27 -6.30
CA ALA A 58 0.33 -0.40 -5.03
C ALA A 58 -0.06 -1.84 -5.34
N ILE A 59 0.92 -2.74 -5.16
CA ILE A 59 0.74 -4.19 -5.27
C ILE A 59 -0.17 -4.65 -4.15
#